data_AF-A0A3M0XH52-F1
#
_entry.id   AF-A0A3M0XH52-F1
#
_cell.length_a   1.000
_cell.length_b   1.000
_cell.length_c   1.000
_cell.angle_alpha   90.00
_cell.angle_beta   90.00
_cell.angle_gamma   90.00
#
_symmetry.space_group_name_H-M   'P 1'
#
loop_
_entity.id
_entity.type
_entity.pdbx_description
1 polymer ?
#
loop_
_entity_poly.entity_id
_entity_poly.type
_entity_poly.pdbx_seq_one_letter_code
_entity_poly.pdbx_strand_id
1 'polypeptide(L)'
;MSNGIQQYTKLEHRLTLLAWLNSLFCYESNKALLADCKEVAEGYASDGRSHLFHHLLARGSKMQIPEADLARYDANIRTHLARINRHRPQPVTLRYFQHLAALYTEVLLDCLFNHKAQLLTDLNASVAERNARKVPGEPQDDP
;
A
#
# COMPACT_ATOMS: atom_id res chain seq x y z
N MET A 1 27.59 28.51 -19.63
CA MET A 1 27.43 28.11 -18.23
C MET A 1 26.00 27.61 -18.07
N SER A 2 25.82 26.30 -18.01
CA SER A 2 24.49 25.68 -18.01
C SER A 2 23.92 25.77 -16.60
N ASN A 3 22.84 26.53 -16.41
CA ASN A 3 22.06 26.55 -15.18
C ASN A 3 21.47 25.16 -14.95
N GLY A 4 22.20 24.31 -14.23
CA GLY A 4 21.72 23.02 -13.75
C GLY A 4 20.69 23.25 -12.66
N ILE A 5 19.44 23.50 -13.04
CA ILE A 5 18.32 23.38 -12.12
C ILE A 5 18.25 21.89 -11.78
N GLN A 6 18.82 21.52 -10.63
CA GLN A 6 18.74 20.19 -10.07
C GLN A 6 17.24 19.85 -9.97
N GLN A 7 16.73 19.01 -10.88
CA GLN A 7 15.33 18.60 -10.86
C GLN A 7 15.10 17.84 -9.55
N TYR A 8 14.43 18.49 -8.61
CA TYR A 8 14.09 17.89 -7.33
C TYR A 8 13.07 16.77 -7.55
N THR A 9 13.55 15.53 -7.55
CA THR A 9 12.69 14.36 -7.48
C THR A 9 11.97 14.34 -6.13
N LYS A 10 10.63 14.35 -6.16
CA LYS A 10 9.80 14.23 -4.95
C LYS A 10 10.18 12.98 -4.16
N LEU A 11 10.11 13.07 -2.82
CA LEU A 11 10.44 11.96 -1.92
C LEU A 11 9.65 10.68 -2.28
N GLU A 12 8.36 10.80 -2.58
CA GLU A 12 7.51 9.66 -2.93
C GLU A 12 8.03 8.85 -4.13
N HIS A 13 8.77 9.47 -5.05
CA HIS A 13 9.40 8.79 -6.18
C HIS A 13 10.70 8.07 -5.81
N ARG A 14 11.20 8.22 -4.57
CA ARG A 14 12.38 7.53 -4.04
C ARG A 14 12.01 6.36 -3.12
N LEU A 15 10.72 6.16 -2.85
CA LEU A 15 10.24 5.14 -1.92
C LEU A 15 9.92 3.83 -2.67
N THR A 16 10.94 3.00 -2.90
CA THR A 16 10.79 1.69 -3.57
C THR A 16 9.74 0.81 -2.90
N LEU A 17 9.74 0.73 -1.57
CA LEU A 17 8.76 -0.08 -0.83
C LEU A 17 7.33 0.41 -1.07
N LEU A 18 7.11 1.73 -1.10
CA LEU A 18 5.79 2.30 -1.37
C LEU A 18 5.36 2.00 -2.82
N ALA A 19 6.28 2.11 -3.77
CA ALA A 19 5.99 1.80 -5.18
C ALA A 19 5.60 0.32 -5.35
N TRP A 20 6.34 -0.60 -4.73
CA TRP A 20 6.02 -2.02 -4.71
C TRP A 20 4.66 -2.29 -4.04
N LEU A 21 4.39 -1.72 -2.86
CA LEU A 21 3.09 -1.88 -2.20
C LEU A 21 1.93 -1.42 -3.09
N ASN A 22 2.05 -0.26 -3.76
CA ASN A 22 1.00 0.23 -4.67
C ASN A 22 0.76 -0.73 -5.86
N SER A 23 1.81 -1.36 -6.38
CA SER A 23 1.69 -2.27 -7.53
C SER A 23 0.90 -3.54 -7.20
N LEU A 24 0.97 -4.02 -5.94
CA LEU A 24 0.18 -5.14 -5.45
C LEU A 24 -1.34 -4.89 -5.55
N PHE A 25 -1.75 -3.64 -5.35
CA PHE A 25 -3.15 -3.18 -5.48
C PHE A 25 -3.48 -2.62 -6.89
N CYS A 26 -2.56 -2.75 -7.85
CA CYS A 26 -2.67 -2.23 -9.21
C CYS A 26 -2.86 -0.73 -9.32
N TYR A 27 -2.06 0.02 -8.55
CA TYR A 27 -1.96 1.46 -8.69
C TYR A 27 -0.57 1.86 -9.17
N GLU A 28 -0.54 2.75 -10.17
CA GLU A 28 0.71 3.29 -10.72
C GLU A 28 1.37 4.30 -9.77
N SER A 29 0.61 4.86 -8.82
CA SER A 29 1.14 5.80 -7.83
C SER A 29 0.30 5.84 -6.55
N ASN A 30 0.94 6.24 -5.45
CA ASN A 30 0.26 6.49 -4.18
C ASN A 30 -0.84 7.56 -4.32
N LYS A 31 -0.61 8.59 -5.14
CA LYS A 31 -1.61 9.63 -5.41
C LYS A 31 -2.87 9.05 -6.05
N ALA A 32 -2.72 8.13 -7.02
CA ALA A 32 -3.85 7.48 -7.67
C ALA A 32 -4.65 6.63 -6.67
N LEU A 33 -3.97 5.85 -5.83
CA LEU A 33 -4.60 5.08 -4.76
C LEU A 33 -5.39 5.95 -3.79
N LEU A 34 -4.76 7.00 -3.25
CA LEU A 34 -5.40 7.88 -2.28
C LEU A 34 -6.61 8.61 -2.89
N ALA A 35 -6.51 9.06 -4.15
CA ALA A 35 -7.61 9.71 -4.84
C ALA A 35 -8.80 8.76 -5.06
N ASP A 36 -8.53 7.51 -5.45
CA ASP A 36 -9.56 6.49 -5.66
C ASP A 36 -10.28 6.11 -4.36
N CYS A 37 -9.54 6.05 -3.25
CA CYS A 37 -10.09 5.62 -1.95
C CYS A 37 -10.67 6.77 -1.12
N LYS A 38 -10.51 8.03 -1.53
CA LYS A 38 -10.81 9.21 -0.69
C LYS A 38 -12.27 9.31 -0.27
N GLU A 39 -13.19 8.90 -1.13
CA GLU A 39 -14.64 9.00 -0.91
C GLU A 39 -15.26 7.68 -0.40
N VAL A 40 -14.43 6.66 -0.16
CA VAL A 40 -14.89 5.39 0.40
C VAL A 40 -15.34 5.61 1.84
N ALA A 41 -16.52 5.09 2.17
CA ALA A 41 -17.08 5.21 3.51
C ALA A 41 -16.12 4.61 4.57
N GLU A 42 -16.08 5.22 5.76
CA GLU A 42 -15.32 4.70 6.88
C GLU A 42 -16.09 3.59 7.61
N GLY A 43 -15.38 2.66 8.25
CA GLY A 43 -15.99 1.59 9.03
C GLY A 43 -16.27 0.32 8.25
N TYR A 44 -17.26 -0.46 8.71
CA TYR A 44 -17.51 -1.83 8.28
C TYR A 44 -18.95 -2.01 7.81
N ALA A 45 -19.12 -2.77 6.73
CA ALA A 45 -20.40 -3.21 6.22
C ALA A 45 -21.02 -4.30 7.12
N SER A 46 -22.26 -4.71 6.81
CA SER A 46 -23.02 -5.69 7.60
C SER A 46 -22.41 -7.09 7.62
N ASP A 47 -21.59 -7.44 6.63
CA ASP A 47 -20.80 -8.68 6.59
C ASP A 47 -19.54 -8.62 7.45
N GLY A 48 -19.28 -7.48 8.08
CA GLY A 48 -18.15 -7.26 8.97
C GLY A 48 -16.83 -6.95 8.25
N ARG A 49 -16.84 -6.77 6.93
CA ARG A 49 -15.69 -6.30 6.14
C ARG A 49 -15.70 -4.79 6.03
N SER A 50 -14.52 -4.17 5.92
CA SER A 50 -14.47 -2.72 5.74
C SER A 50 -15.06 -2.31 4.38
N HIS A 51 -15.61 -1.10 4.30
CA HIS A 51 -16.01 -0.55 3.00
C HIS A 51 -14.81 -0.42 2.04
N LEU A 52 -13.61 -0.21 2.58
CA LEU A 52 -12.36 -0.20 1.82
C LEU A 52 -12.02 -1.57 1.23
N PHE A 53 -12.22 -2.66 1.97
CA PHE A 53 -12.09 -4.03 1.46
C PHE A 53 -12.99 -4.24 0.23
N HIS A 54 -14.26 -3.87 0.34
CA HIS A 54 -15.23 -4.01 -0.76
C HIS A 54 -14.86 -3.16 -1.97
N HIS A 55 -14.43 -1.92 -1.74
CA HIS A 55 -13.96 -1.01 -2.79
C HIS A 55 -12.76 -1.59 -3.54
N LEU A 56 -11.77 -2.09 -2.80
CA LEU A 56 -10.58 -2.71 -3.37
C LEU A 56 -10.93 -3.98 -4.15
N LEU A 57 -11.78 -4.85 -3.61
CA LEU A 57 -12.19 -6.10 -4.26
C LEU A 57 -12.97 -5.83 -5.56
N ALA A 58 -13.84 -4.81 -5.57
CA ALA A 58 -14.64 -4.44 -6.73
C ALA A 58 -13.81 -3.98 -7.95
N ARG A 59 -12.54 -3.61 -7.76
CA ARG A 59 -11.60 -3.28 -8.85
C ARG A 59 -11.21 -4.51 -9.70
N GLY A 60 -11.51 -5.72 -9.24
CA GLY A 60 -11.45 -6.95 -10.02
C GLY A 60 -10.08 -7.63 -10.06
N SER A 61 -9.99 -8.67 -10.89
CA SER A 61 -8.91 -9.69 -10.95
C SER A 61 -7.51 -9.20 -11.34
N LYS A 62 -7.28 -7.90 -11.35
CA LYS A 62 -5.95 -7.34 -11.61
C LYS A 62 -5.08 -7.37 -10.35
N MET A 63 -5.67 -7.31 -9.15
CA MET A 63 -4.90 -7.31 -7.89
C MET A 63 -3.98 -8.52 -7.77
N GLN A 64 -2.76 -8.28 -7.34
CA GLN A 64 -1.77 -9.32 -7.10
C GLN A 64 -1.98 -10.01 -5.74
N ILE A 65 -2.76 -9.38 -4.85
CA ILE A 65 -3.11 -9.95 -3.54
C ILE A 65 -4.34 -10.84 -3.70
N PRO A 66 -4.27 -12.11 -3.28
CA PRO A 66 -5.44 -12.99 -3.24
C PRO A 66 -6.55 -12.42 -2.36
N GLU A 67 -7.82 -12.60 -2.76
CA GLU A 67 -8.98 -12.14 -1.98
C GLU A 67 -8.96 -12.66 -0.54
N ALA A 68 -8.58 -13.93 -0.35
CA ALA A 68 -8.48 -14.55 0.96
C ALA A 68 -7.45 -13.83 1.88
N ASP A 69 -6.34 -13.36 1.31
CA ASP A 69 -5.32 -12.62 2.04
C ASP A 69 -5.79 -11.19 2.35
N LEU A 70 -6.38 -10.51 1.37
CA LEU A 70 -6.98 -9.19 1.58
C LEU A 70 -8.05 -9.23 2.70
N ALA A 71 -8.85 -10.29 2.70
CA ALA A 71 -9.85 -10.55 3.72
C ALA A 71 -9.20 -10.84 5.09
N ARG A 72 -8.13 -11.62 5.14
CA ARG A 72 -7.37 -11.88 6.38
C ARG A 72 -6.81 -10.58 6.96
N TYR A 73 -6.18 -9.75 6.14
CA TYR A 73 -5.63 -8.45 6.57
C TYR A 73 -6.72 -7.51 7.08
N ASP A 74 -7.85 -7.40 6.39
CA ASP A 74 -8.97 -6.56 6.84
C ASP A 74 -9.52 -6.99 8.21
N ALA A 75 -9.63 -8.31 8.44
CA ALA A 75 -10.05 -8.86 9.71
C ALA A 75 -9.05 -8.58 10.85
N ASN A 76 -7.74 -8.62 10.56
CA ASN A 76 -6.70 -8.26 11.51
C ASN A 76 -6.81 -6.78 11.92
N ILE A 77 -6.94 -5.88 10.94
CA ILE A 77 -7.12 -4.43 11.18
C ILE A 77 -8.33 -4.19 12.07
N ARG A 78 -9.47 -4.82 11.78
CA ARG A 78 -10.68 -4.74 12.61
C ARG A 78 -10.42 -5.18 14.05
N THR A 79 -9.73 -6.29 14.22
CA THR A 79 -9.39 -6.83 15.54
C THR A 79 -8.49 -5.88 16.31
N HIS A 80 -7.46 -5.31 15.67
CA HIS A 80 -6.57 -4.33 16.28
C HIS A 80 -7.31 -3.03 16.64
N LEU A 81 -8.16 -2.52 15.75
CA LEU A 81 -8.96 -1.33 16.01
C LEU A 81 -9.93 -1.54 17.19
N ALA A 82 -10.57 -2.72 17.27
CA ALA A 82 -11.43 -3.07 18.39
C ALA A 82 -10.65 -3.10 19.72
N ARG A 83 -9.41 -3.62 19.72
CA ARG A 83 -8.52 -3.58 20.89
C ARG A 83 -8.15 -2.14 21.29
N ILE A 84 -7.82 -1.29 20.31
CA ILE A 84 -7.52 0.13 20.55
C ILE A 84 -8.73 0.87 21.16
N ASN A 85 -9.94 0.52 20.70
CA ASN A 85 -11.18 1.14 21.16
C ASN A 85 -11.70 0.60 22.49
N ARG A 86 -11.23 -0.56 22.97
CA ARG A 86 -11.78 -1.27 24.15
C ARG A 86 -11.94 -0.38 25.39
N HIS A 87 -11.02 0.54 25.62
CA HIS A 87 -11.01 1.40 26.82
C HIS A 87 -11.24 2.88 26.49
N ARG A 88 -11.68 3.19 25.26
CA ARG A 88 -11.94 4.57 24.85
C ARG A 88 -13.39 4.96 25.17
N PRO A 89 -13.61 6.10 25.85
CA PRO A 89 -14.96 6.65 26.01
C PRO A 89 -15.63 6.97 24.67
N GLN A 90 -14.83 7.38 23.68
CA GLN A 90 -15.26 7.61 22.31
C GLN A 90 -14.43 6.72 21.37
N PRO A 91 -15.03 5.68 20.76
CA PRO A 91 -14.36 4.85 19.77
C PRO A 91 -13.88 5.69 18.58
N VAL A 92 -12.73 5.32 18.02
CA VAL A 92 -12.24 5.90 16.78
C VAL A 92 -12.50 4.96 15.60
N THR A 93 -12.76 5.55 14.44
CA THR A 93 -12.79 4.87 13.15
C THR A 93 -11.56 5.29 12.35
N LEU A 94 -11.03 4.38 11.53
CA LEU A 94 -9.93 4.71 10.63
C LEU A 94 -10.46 5.42 9.40
N ARG A 95 -9.85 6.55 9.04
CA ARG A 95 -10.02 7.17 7.73
C ARG A 95 -9.37 6.30 6.65
N TYR A 96 -9.80 6.45 5.40
CA TYR A 96 -9.29 5.66 4.27
C TYR A 96 -7.75 5.56 4.23
N PHE A 97 -7.02 6.66 4.40
CA PHE A 97 -5.55 6.65 4.38
C PHE A 97 -4.92 5.96 5.60
N GLN A 98 -5.61 5.98 6.76
CA GLN A 98 -5.16 5.27 7.96
C GLN A 98 -5.39 3.76 7.80
N HIS A 99 -6.53 3.37 7.21
CA HIS A 99 -6.83 1.98 6.92
C HIS A 99 -5.89 1.42 5.85
N LEU A 100 -5.57 2.19 4.80
CA LEU A 100 -4.55 1.84 3.80
C LEU A 100 -3.16 1.65 4.44
N ALA A 101 -2.76 2.54 5.36
CA ALA A 101 -1.49 2.39 6.08
C ALA A 101 -1.46 1.10 6.94
N ALA A 102 -2.55 0.76 7.60
CA ALA A 102 -2.68 -0.49 8.34
C ALA A 102 -2.63 -1.70 7.40
N LEU A 103 -3.28 -1.63 6.24
CA LEU A 103 -3.26 -2.67 5.22
C LEU A 103 -1.85 -2.91 4.66
N TYR A 104 -1.10 -1.85 4.36
CA TYR A 104 0.31 -1.95 3.98
C TYR A 104 1.17 -2.60 5.05
N THR A 105 0.87 -2.29 6.32
CA THR A 105 1.57 -2.89 7.46
C THR A 105 1.30 -4.40 7.52
N GLU A 106 0.04 -4.83 7.39
CA GLU A 106 -0.32 -6.26 7.38
C GLU A 106 0.36 -7.02 6.23
N VAL A 107 0.33 -6.46 5.00
CA VAL A 107 1.01 -7.06 3.84
C VAL A 107 2.51 -7.19 4.08
N LEU A 108 3.16 -6.13 4.54
CA LEU A 108 4.59 -6.14 4.79
C LEU A 108 4.97 -7.16 5.86
N LEU A 109 4.22 -7.23 6.96
CA LEU A 109 4.50 -8.17 8.05
C LEU A 109 4.29 -9.62 7.59
N ASP A 110 3.24 -9.92 6.83
CA ASP A 110 3.03 -11.27 6.29
C ASP A 110 4.18 -11.67 5.35
N CYS A 111 4.58 -10.80 4.43
CA CYS A 111 5.73 -11.04 3.57
C CYS A 111 7.04 -11.20 4.35
N LEU A 112 7.27 -10.36 5.36
CA LEU A 112 8.52 -10.36 6.13
C LEU A 112 8.67 -11.63 6.97
N PHE A 113 7.59 -12.12 7.58
CA PHE A 113 7.64 -13.27 8.48
C PHE A 113 7.40 -14.61 7.76
N ASN A 114 6.58 -14.64 6.70
CA ASN A 114 6.16 -15.89 6.06
C ASN A 114 6.79 -16.09 4.66
N HIS A 115 7.21 -15.01 3.98
CA HIS A 115 7.66 -15.05 2.58
C HIS A 115 8.94 -14.24 2.32
N LYS A 116 9.86 -14.19 3.29
CA LYS A 116 11.03 -13.29 3.26
C LYS A 116 11.89 -13.42 2.00
N ALA A 117 12.12 -14.63 1.51
CA ALA A 117 12.90 -14.85 0.30
C ALA A 117 12.20 -14.28 -0.95
N GLN A 118 10.88 -14.49 -1.05
CA GLN A 118 10.07 -13.92 -2.14
C GLN A 118 10.03 -12.40 -2.05
N LEU A 119 9.88 -11.83 -0.85
CA LEU A 119 9.90 -10.38 -0.63
C LEU A 119 11.20 -9.75 -1.16
N LEU A 120 12.36 -10.35 -0.86
CA LEU A 120 13.64 -9.86 -1.38
C LEU A 120 13.70 -9.92 -2.91
N THR A 121 13.25 -11.02 -3.51
CA THR A 121 13.19 -11.16 -4.97
C THR A 121 12.27 -10.10 -5.60
N ASP A 122 11.08 -9.88 -5.04
CA ASP A 122 10.10 -8.94 -5.58
C ASP A 122 10.55 -7.47 -5.45
N LEU A 123 11.20 -7.13 -4.33
CA LEU A 123 11.78 -5.80 -4.13
C LEU A 123 12.93 -5.53 -5.11
N ASN A 124 13.83 -6.50 -5.30
CA ASN A 124 14.91 -6.38 -6.27
C ASN A 124 14.39 -6.24 -7.70
N ALA A 125 13.35 -7.01 -8.06
CA ALA A 125 12.67 -6.87 -9.35
C ALA A 125 12.05 -5.47 -9.52
N SER A 126 11.44 -4.95 -8.45
CA SER A 126 10.87 -3.58 -8.44
C SER A 126 11.94 -2.51 -8.62
N VAL A 127 13.11 -2.65 -7.99
CA VAL A 127 14.26 -1.75 -8.19
C VAL A 127 14.74 -1.80 -9.64
N ALA A 128 14.90 -3.00 -10.19
CA ALA A 128 15.34 -3.19 -11.58
C ALA A 128 14.37 -2.55 -12.59
N GLU A 129 13.06 -2.77 -12.42
CA GLU A 129 12.03 -2.17 -13.28
C GLU A 129 12.05 -0.64 -13.20
N ARG A 130 12.20 -0.09 -12.00
CA ARG A 130 12.29 1.37 -11.79
C ARG A 130 13.54 1.95 -12.45
N ASN A 131 14.68 1.30 -12.29
CA ASN A 131 15.94 1.73 -12.93
C ASN A 131 15.86 1.68 -14.46
N ALA A 132 15.15 0.69 -15.03
CA ALA A 132 14.94 0.60 -16.48
C ALA A 132 14.06 1.73 -17.04
N ARG A 133 13.21 2.34 -16.22
CA ARG A 133 12.35 3.47 -16.61
C ARG A 133 13.05 4.84 -16.47
N LYS A 134 14.22 4.90 -15.82
CA LYS A 134 14.99 6.14 -15.67
C LYS A 134 15.65 6.54 -16.99
N VAL A 135 15.73 7.84 -17.23
CA VAL A 135 16.44 8.38 -18.41
C VAL A 135 17.96 8.20 -18.27
N PRO A 136 18.71 8.05 -19.38
CA PRO A 136 20.15 7.89 -19.34
C PRO A 136 20.85 9.06 -18.61
N GLY A 137 21.62 8.75 -17.56
CA GLY A 137 22.35 9.73 -16.76
C GLY A 137 21.73 10.04 -15.38
N GLU A 138 20.54 9.52 -15.08
CA GLU A 138 19.99 9.59 -13.72
C GLU A 138 20.66 8.58 -12.77
N PRO A 139 20.84 8.93 -11.48
CA PRO A 139 21.33 7.99 -10.47
C PRO A 139 20.41 6.77 -10.36
N GLN A 140 21.00 5.57 -10.36
CA GLN A 140 20.26 4.32 -10.16
C GLN A 140 19.89 4.14 -8.68
N ASP A 141 18.77 3.45 -8.44
CA ASP A 141 18.37 3.01 -7.10
C ASP A 141 19.19 1.76 -6.78
N ASP A 142 19.82 1.70 -5.61
CA ASP A 142 20.55 0.51 -5.14
C ASP A 142 19.56 -0.60 -4.73
N PRO A 143 19.88 -1.88 -4.98
CA PRO A 143 19.12 -3.03 -4.47
C PRO A 143 19.24 -3.21 -2.95
#